data_AF-A0A139D1Q7-F1
#
_entry.id   AF-A0A139D1Q7-F1
#
_cell.length_a   1.000
_cell.length_b   1.000
_cell.length_c   1.000
_cell.angle_alpha   90.00
_cell.angle_beta   90.00
_cell.angle_gamma   90.00
#
_symmetry.space_group_name_H-M   'P 1'
#
loop_
_entity.id
_entity.type
_entity.pdbx_description
1 polymer ?
#
loop_
_entity_poly.entity_id
_entity_poly.type
_entity_poly.pdbx_seq_one_letter_code
_entity_poly.pdbx_strand_id
1 'polypeptide(L)' 'NAVKEQINFDFEQIPFSLGVSDLKELLPLSDSKIYMMLEAGEIPARKMGGKWTVSRAEFLAWFYGSEENLDLEEQVIV' A
#
# COMPACT_ATOMS: atom_id res chain seq x y z
N ASN A 1 22.96 6.97 -5.09
CA ASN A 1 22.24 6.51 -3.90
C ASN A 1 21.14 5.56 -4.38
N ALA A 2 21.51 4.32 -4.70
CA ALA A 2 20.81 3.45 -5.65
C ALA A 2 19.46 2.88 -5.17
N VAL A 3 19.12 3.08 -3.89
CA VAL A 3 17.88 2.55 -3.30
C VAL A 3 16.66 3.38 -3.70
N LYS A 4 16.84 4.67 -4.02
CA LYS A 4 15.73 5.58 -4.35
C LYS A 4 15.19 5.44 -5.79
N GLU A 5 15.94 4.79 -6.68
CA GLU A 5 15.57 4.65 -8.09
C GLU A 5 14.67 3.44 -8.39
N GLN A 6 14.43 2.56 -7.41
CA GLN A 6 13.89 1.22 -7.67
C GLN A 6 12.36 1.09 -7.52
N ILE A 7 11.64 2.19 -7.25
CA ILE A 7 10.17 2.20 -7.20
C ILE A 7 9.64 3.34 -8.07
N ASN A 8 9.97 3.31 -9.36
CA ASN A 8 9.23 4.04 -10.39
C ASN A 8 8.11 3.12 -10.90
N PHE A 9 7.08 2.89 -10.08
CA PHE A 9 5.85 2.27 -10.57
C PHE A 9 5.02 3.33 -11.27
N ASP A 10 4.78 3.13 -12.56
CA ASP A 10 3.80 3.92 -13.30
C ASP A 10 2.41 3.60 -12.74
N PHE A 11 1.76 4.59 -12.12
CA PHE A 11 0.44 4.46 -11.52
C PHE A 11 -0.61 3.92 -12.51
N GLU A 12 -0.41 4.18 -13.81
CA GLU A 12 -1.28 3.70 -14.90
C GLU A 12 -1.22 2.16 -15.08
N GLN A 13 -0.14 1.51 -14.64
CA GLN A 13 0.06 0.06 -14.77
C GLN A 13 -0.49 -0.74 -13.59
N ILE A 14 -0.92 -0.07 -12.51
CA ILE A 14 -1.50 -0.76 -11.34
C ILE A 14 -2.94 -1.15 -11.69
N PRO A 15 -3.30 -2.45 -11.65
CA PRO A 15 -4.64 -2.90 -11.98
C PRO A 15 -5.67 -2.35 -11.00
N PHE A 16 -6.92 -2.21 -11.44
CA PHE A 16 -8.01 -1.68 -10.62
C PHE A 16 -8.22 -2.44 -9.30
N SER A 17 -7.93 -3.74 -9.31
CA SER A 17 -8.07 -4.65 -8.19
C SER A 17 -6.80 -5.47 -8.08
N LEU A 18 -6.21 -5.50 -6.88
CA LEU A 18 -4.96 -6.17 -6.58
C LEU A 18 -5.24 -7.50 -5.87
N GLY A 19 -4.58 -8.56 -6.34
CA GLY A 19 -4.45 -9.83 -5.64
C GLY A 19 -3.12 -9.92 -4.90
N VAL A 20 -2.91 -11.04 -4.21
CA VAL A 20 -1.66 -11.29 -3.47
C VAL A 20 -0.43 -11.30 -4.38
N SER A 21 -0.55 -11.73 -5.64
CA SER A 21 0.54 -11.65 -6.63
C SER A 21 0.99 -10.22 -6.85
N ASP A 22 0.04 -9.30 -7.03
CA ASP A 22 0.36 -7.90 -7.28
C ASP A 22 1.00 -7.26 -6.04
N LEU A 23 0.49 -7.60 -4.84
CA LEU A 23 1.09 -7.13 -3.58
C LEU A 23 2.55 -7.61 -3.40
N LYS A 24 2.89 -8.81 -3.87
CA LYS A 24 4.26 -9.34 -3.82
C LYS A 24 5.21 -8.63 -4.78
N GLU A 25 4.69 -8.10 -5.89
CA GLU A 25 5.46 -7.32 -6.85
C GLU A 25 5.62 -5.86 -6.37
N LEU A 26 4.60 -5.32 -5.70
CA LEU A 26 4.55 -3.93 -5.25
C LEU A 26 5.27 -3.71 -3.91
N LEU A 27 5.24 -4.68 -3.00
CA LEU A 27 5.79 -4.55 -1.66
C LEU A 27 7.09 -5.35 -1.54
N PRO A 28 8.16 -4.76 -0.97
CA PRO A 28 9.41 -5.47 -0.70
C PRO A 28 9.28 -6.38 0.55
N LEU A 29 8.27 -7.23 0.59
CA LEU A 29 7.91 -8.10 1.72
C LEU A 29 7.82 -9.56 1.27
N SER A 30 8.10 -10.48 2.19
CA SER A 30 7.91 -11.91 1.94
C SER A 30 6.42 -12.28 1.90
N ASP A 31 6.09 -13.37 1.20
CA ASP A 31 4.74 -13.95 1.15
C ASP A 31 4.12 -14.09 2.55
N SER A 32 4.87 -14.69 3.48
CA SER A 32 4.40 -14.93 4.85
C SER A 32 4.05 -13.62 5.56
N LYS A 33 4.84 -12.55 5.34
CA LYS A 33 4.56 -11.25 5.94
C LYS A 33 3.34 -10.59 5.28
N ILE A 34 3.19 -10.68 3.96
CA ILE A 34 2.01 -10.18 3.25
C ILE A 34 0.74 -10.87 3.78
N TYR A 35 0.72 -12.21 3.87
CA TYR A 35 -0.43 -12.93 4.42
C TYR A 35 -0.69 -12.59 5.89
N MET A 36 0.34 -12.45 6.71
CA MET A 36 0.20 -12.01 8.11
C MET A 36 -0.47 -10.64 8.19
N MET A 37 -0.02 -9.67 7.40
CA MET A 37 -0.58 -8.31 7.37
C MET A 37 -2.02 -8.29 6.83
N LEU A 38 -2.35 -9.13 5.85
CA LEU A 38 -3.71 -9.29 5.34
C LEU A 38 -4.66 -9.85 6.40
N GLU A 39 -4.25 -10.92 7.09
CA GLU A 39 -5.05 -11.53 8.16
C GLU A 39 -5.16 -10.62 9.39
N ALA A 40 -4.13 -9.81 9.68
CA ALA A 40 -4.14 -8.80 10.74
C ALA A 40 -4.96 -7.53 10.39
N GLY A 41 -5.36 -7.36 9.13
CA GLY A 41 -6.07 -6.18 8.65
C GLY A 41 -5.20 -4.93 8.50
N GLU A 42 -3.87 -5.08 8.50
CA GLU A 42 -2.92 -3.98 8.31
C GLU A 42 -2.90 -3.50 6.85
N ILE A 43 -3.05 -4.43 5.89
CA ILE A 43 -3.30 -4.09 4.48
C ILE A 43 -4.82 -4.02 4.30
N PRO A 44 -5.38 -2.95 3.69
CA PRO A 44 -6.82 -2.73 3.60
C PRO A 44 -7.47 -3.64 2.54
N ALA A 45 -7.59 -4.94 2.85
CA ALA A 45 -8.03 -5.97 1.95
C ALA A 45 -9.39 -6.57 2.36
N ARG A 46 -10.06 -7.18 1.38
CA ARG A 46 -11.27 -8.00 1.59
C ARG A 46 -11.02 -9.42 1.13
N LYS A 47 -11.56 -10.40 1.84
CA LYS A 47 -11.52 -11.82 1.45
C LYS A 47 -12.80 -12.18 0.70
N MET A 48 -12.73 -12.32 -0.61
CA MET A 48 -13.86 -12.66 -1.49
C MET A 48 -13.63 -14.03 -2.15
N GLY A 49 -14.53 -14.99 -1.90
CA GLY A 49 -14.42 -16.33 -2.47
C GLY A 49 -13.10 -17.06 -2.12
N GLY A 50 -12.56 -16.79 -0.92
CA GLY A 50 -11.28 -17.36 -0.46
C GLY A 50 -10.03 -16.65 -1.00
N LYS A 51 -10.17 -15.60 -1.80
CA LYS A 51 -9.06 -14.80 -2.32
C LYS A 51 -9.01 -13.43 -1.65
N TRP A 52 -7.80 -12.97 -1.36
CA TRP A 52 -7.58 -11.60 -0.91
C TRP A 52 -7.65 -10.64 -2.09
N THR A 53 -8.34 -9.53 -1.89
CA THR A 53 -8.55 -8.49 -2.89
C THR A 53 -8.39 -7.13 -2.24
N VAL A 54 -7.58 -6.27 -2.85
CA VAL A 54 -7.37 -4.88 -2.41
C VAL A 54 -7.79 -3.97 -3.56
N SER A 55 -8.62 -2.96 -3.27
CA SER A 55 -8.89 -1.90 -4.25
C SER A 55 -7.62 -1.12 -4.50
N ARG A 56 -7.32 -0.78 -5.76
CA ARG A 56 -6.19 0.10 -6.09
C ARG A 56 -6.23 1.40 -5.29
N ALA A 57 -7.40 2.02 -5.17
CA ALA A 57 -7.54 3.28 -4.45
C ALA A 57 -7.25 3.13 -2.94
N GLU A 58 -7.73 2.06 -2.31
CA GLU A 58 -7.46 1.76 -0.90
C GLU A 58 -5.98 1.45 -0.67
N PHE A 59 -5.35 0.68 -1.58
CA PHE A 59 -3.92 0.39 -1.53
C PHE A 59 -3.09 1.67 -1.60
N LEU A 60 -3.34 2.53 -2.59
CA LEU A 60 -2.59 3.77 -2.78
C LEU A 60 -2.76 4.72 -1.60
N ALA A 61 -3.99 4.88 -1.10
CA ALA A 61 -4.26 5.69 0.08
C ALA A 61 -3.55 5.16 1.32
N TRP A 62 -3.52 3.84 1.54
CA TRP A 62 -2.81 3.22 2.65
C TRP A 62 -1.28 3.31 2.51
N PHE A 63 -0.77 3.09 1.30
CA PHE A 63 0.67 3.00 1.04
C PHE A 63 1.35 4.38 1.08
N TYR A 64 0.70 5.42 0.57
CA TYR A 64 1.22 6.79 0.54
C TYR A 64 0.66 7.67 1.66
N GLY A 65 -0.44 7.28 2.30
CA GLY A 65 -1.20 8.11 3.25
C GLY A 65 -0.55 8.39 4.60
N SER A 66 0.78 8.28 4.71
CA SER A 66 1.55 8.71 5.90
C SER A 66 2.36 9.99 5.68
N GLU A 67 2.33 10.61 4.49
CA GLU A 67 3.08 11.85 4.22
C GLU A 67 2.29 13.14 4.60
N GLU A 68 0.98 13.08 4.89
CA GLU A 68 0.13 14.25 5.21
C GLU A 68 -0.15 14.45 6.71
N ASN A 69 0.70 13.94 7.61
CA ASN A 69 0.67 14.30 9.04
C ASN A 69 1.92 15.05 9.51
N LEU A 70 2.69 15.62 8.58
CA LEU A 70 3.74 16.57 8.89
C LEU A 70 3.20 17.99 8.66
N ASP A 71 3.02 18.72 9.76
CA ASP A 71 2.95 20.19 9.82
C ASP A 71 1.59 20.90 9.59
N LEU A 72 0.48 20.39 10.15
CA LEU A 72 -0.71 21.23 10.40
C LEU A 72 -0.79 21.81 11.82
N GLU A 73 0.20 21.56 12.70
CA GLU A 73 0.25 22.15 14.05
C GLU A 73 1.14 23.40 14.17
N GLU A 74 1.86 23.83 13.12
CA GLU A 74 2.72 25.03 13.18
C GLU A 74 2.10 26.33 12.62
N GLN A 75 0.77 26.39 12.43
CA GLN A 75 0.08 27.66 12.14
C GLN A 75 -0.88 28.09 13.26
N VAL A 76 -0.34 28.17 14.48
CA VAL A 76 -0.82 29.14 15.48
C VAL A 76 0.32 30.11 15.76
N ILE A 77 0.49 31.08 14.86
CA ILE A 77 1.21 32.31 15.20
C ILE A 77 0.19 33.22 15.89
N VAL A 78 0.49 33.50 17.16
CA VAL A 78 -0.18 34.43 18.08
C VAL A 78 -0.29 35.84 17.48
#